data_AF-A0A832PDJ1-F1
#
_entry.id   AF-A0A832PDJ1-F1
#
_cell.length_a   1.000
_cell.length_b   1.000
_cell.length_c   1.000
_cell.angle_alpha   90.00
_cell.angle_beta   90.00
_cell.angle_gamma   90.00
#
_symmetry.space_group_name_H-M   'P 1'
#
loop_
_entity.id
_entity.type
_entity.pdbx_description
1 polymer ?
#
loop_
_entity_poly.entity_id
_entity_poly.type
_entity_poly.pdbx_seq_one_letter_code
_entity_poly.pdbx_strand_id
1 'polypeptide(L)'
;QFSSAMDSPIAAFFSSLSGDLISWVLGGLLFFLFAKLFKGQGTIPGMLAGLGYASTPFFLGAPLMAVTSGGIASHLLSSAIGFATAIWVAVLQIIAIRESQQISTGGAIVTFIIPGILLFLIFFFFILLVAALILMAA
;
A
#
# COMPACT_ATOMS: atom_id res chain seq x y z
N GLN A 1 -14.89 10.79 29.87
CA GLN A 1 -13.66 10.00 30.08
C GLN A 1 -13.85 8.65 29.37
N PHE A 2 -13.52 8.56 28.08
CA PHE A 2 -13.59 7.31 27.29
C PHE A 2 -12.29 7.08 26.51
N SER A 3 -11.13 7.40 27.10
CA SER A 3 -9.83 7.32 26.40
C SER A 3 -9.05 6.03 26.66
N SER A 4 -9.33 5.29 27.74
CA SER A 4 -8.42 4.24 28.21
C SER A 4 -8.53 2.89 27.48
N ALA A 5 -9.52 2.69 26.60
CA ALA A 5 -9.65 1.45 25.83
C ALA A 5 -8.83 1.48 24.52
N MET A 6 -8.64 2.67 23.93
CA MET A 6 -7.87 2.84 22.68
C MET A 6 -6.35 2.83 22.89
N ASP A 7 -5.88 3.00 24.13
CA ASP A 7 -4.45 2.98 24.49
C ASP A 7 -3.94 1.58 24.87
N SER A 8 -4.79 0.54 24.80
CA SER A 8 -4.33 -0.83 25.10
C SER A 8 -3.49 -1.39 23.93
N PRO A 9 -2.34 -2.03 24.18
CA PRO A 9 -1.53 -2.65 23.12
C PRO A 9 -2.31 -3.63 22.24
N ILE A 10 -3.32 -4.28 22.83
CA ILE A 10 -4.24 -5.19 22.14
C ILE A 10 -5.13 -4.42 21.16
N ALA A 11 -5.74 -3.31 21.57
CA ALA A 11 -6.55 -2.47 20.69
C ALA A 11 -5.70 -1.90 19.54
N ALA A 12 -4.48 -1.45 19.82
CA ALA A 12 -3.54 -0.98 18.80
C ALA A 12 -3.23 -2.08 17.77
N PHE A 13 -2.90 -3.29 18.23
CA PHE A 13 -2.65 -4.44 17.36
C PHE A 13 -3.84 -4.80 16.47
N PHE A 14 -5.05 -4.89 17.04
CA PHE A 14 -6.25 -5.22 16.26
C PHE A 14 -6.62 -4.09 15.28
N SER A 15 -6.40 -2.83 15.66
CA SER A 15 -6.63 -1.70 14.76
C SER A 15 -5.68 -1.72 13.56
N SER A 16 -4.38 -1.96 13.77
CA SER A 16 -3.41 -2.06 12.67
C SER A 16 -3.69 -3.25 11.79
N LEU A 17 -3.95 -4.42 12.38
CA LEU A 17 -4.29 -5.63 11.62
C LEU A 17 -5.53 -5.43 10.76
N SER A 18 -6.58 -4.83 11.31
CA SER A 18 -7.82 -4.56 10.57
C SER A 18 -7.59 -3.58 9.41
N GLY A 19 -6.82 -2.50 9.63
CA GLY A 19 -6.48 -1.53 8.61
C GLY A 19 -5.68 -2.15 7.47
N ASP A 20 -4.67 -2.96 7.81
CA ASP A 20 -3.80 -3.63 6.83
C ASP A 20 -4.58 -4.67 6.02
N LEU A 21 -5.45 -5.46 6.67
CA LEU A 21 -6.31 -6.43 5.98
C LEU A 21 -7.28 -5.75 5.03
N ILE A 22 -7.93 -4.66 5.45
CA ILE A 22 -8.84 -3.89 4.61
C ILE A 22 -8.07 -3.31 3.41
N SER A 23 -6.91 -2.69 3.65
CA SER A 23 -6.08 -2.12 2.59
C SER A 23 -5.60 -3.18 1.59
N TRP A 24 -5.19 -4.35 2.08
CA TRP A 24 -4.78 -5.47 1.23
C TRP A 24 -5.93 -5.99 0.36
N VAL A 25 -7.12 -6.20 0.94
CA VAL A 25 -8.30 -6.66 0.18
C VAL A 25 -8.72 -5.61 -0.84
N LEU A 26 -8.84 -4.34 -0.44
CA LEU A 26 -9.24 -3.25 -1.35
C LEU A 26 -8.21 -3.04 -2.46
N GLY A 27 -6.91 -3.05 -2.14
CA GLY A 27 -5.83 -2.95 -3.10
C GLY A 27 -5.86 -4.09 -4.12
N GLY A 28 -6.06 -5.33 -3.65
CA GLY A 28 -6.20 -6.49 -4.53
C GLY A 28 -7.43 -6.44 -5.43
N LEU A 29 -8.57 -5.98 -4.92
CA LEU A 29 -9.78 -5.79 -5.72
C LEU A 29 -9.60 -4.69 -6.76
N LEU A 30 -8.95 -3.58 -6.42
CA LEU A 30 -8.63 -2.50 -7.36
C LEU A 30 -7.71 -3.03 -8.46
N PHE A 31 -6.59 -3.66 -8.12
CA PHE A 31 -5.68 -4.22 -9.12
C PHE A 31 -6.36 -5.29 -9.99
N PHE A 32 -7.22 -6.12 -9.41
CA PHE A 32 -8.02 -7.07 -10.18
C PHE A 32 -8.92 -6.36 -11.20
N LEU A 33 -9.62 -5.30 -10.79
CA LEU A 33 -10.50 -4.52 -11.66
C LEU A 33 -9.71 -3.85 -12.81
N PHE A 34 -8.60 -3.19 -12.50
CA PHE A 34 -7.76 -2.54 -13.51
C PHE A 34 -7.10 -3.55 -14.46
N ALA A 35 -6.71 -4.73 -13.95
CA ALA A 35 -6.18 -5.80 -14.80
C ALA A 35 -7.21 -6.32 -15.82
N LYS A 36 -8.52 -6.23 -15.53
CA LYS A 36 -9.56 -6.59 -16.52
C LYS A 36 -9.56 -5.68 -17.74
N LEU A 37 -9.12 -4.42 -17.62
CA LEU A 37 -8.93 -3.52 -18.78
C LEU A 37 -7.88 -4.07 -19.76
N PHE A 38 -6.95 -4.88 -19.27
CA PHE A 38 -5.91 -5.56 -20.04
C PHE A 38 -6.26 -7.02 -20.37
N LYS A 39 -7.55 -7.39 -20.30
CA LYS A 39 -8.05 -8.76 -20.54
C LYS A 39 -7.48 -9.80 -19.57
N GLY A 40 -7.17 -9.41 -18.33
CA GLY A 40 -6.66 -10.32 -17.30
C GLY A 40 -7.59 -11.52 -17.04
N GLN A 41 -7.03 -12.73 -17.04
CA GLN A 41 -7.76 -14.00 -16.91
C GLN A 41 -7.69 -14.59 -15.50
N GLY A 42 -7.09 -13.86 -14.57
CA GLY A 42 -6.89 -14.29 -13.20
C GLY A 42 -8.15 -14.38 -12.36
N THR A 43 -7.95 -14.86 -11.13
CA THR A 43 -8.96 -14.92 -10.08
C THR A 43 -8.62 -13.95 -8.95
N ILE A 44 -9.64 -13.54 -8.19
CA ILE A 44 -9.46 -12.65 -7.02
C ILE A 44 -8.57 -13.33 -5.94
N PRO A 45 -8.79 -14.61 -5.57
CA PRO A 45 -7.93 -15.27 -4.58
C PRO A 45 -6.46 -15.34 -5.03
N GLY A 46 -6.21 -15.57 -6.33
CA GLY A 46 -4.84 -15.56 -6.88
C GLY A 46 -4.18 -14.19 -6.79
N MET A 47 -4.93 -13.12 -7.06
CA MET A 47 -4.44 -11.74 -6.90
C MET A 47 -4.11 -11.44 -5.43
N LEU A 48 -5.05 -11.72 -4.52
CA LEU A 48 -4.86 -11.48 -3.09
C LEU A 48 -3.66 -12.25 -2.55
N ALA A 49 -3.57 -13.55 -2.84
CA ALA A 49 -2.43 -14.38 -2.44
C ALA A 49 -1.11 -13.82 -2.98
N GLY A 50 -1.06 -13.46 -4.27
CA GLY A 50 0.13 -12.87 -4.88
C GLY A 50 0.59 -11.59 -4.19
N LEU A 51 -0.35 -10.68 -3.87
CA LEU A 51 -0.04 -9.44 -3.15
C LEU A 51 0.39 -9.71 -1.71
N GLY A 52 -0.20 -10.69 -1.03
CA GLY A 52 0.21 -11.09 0.32
C GLY A 52 1.66 -11.57 0.35
N TYR A 53 2.06 -12.40 -0.62
CA TYR A 53 3.46 -12.82 -0.77
C TYR A 53 4.40 -11.69 -1.20
N ALA A 54 3.93 -10.75 -2.01
CA ALA A 54 4.71 -9.58 -2.42
C ALA A 54 5.06 -8.65 -1.24
N SER A 55 4.25 -8.64 -0.18
CA SER A 55 4.49 -7.86 1.04
C SER A 55 5.50 -8.49 2.00
N THR A 56 5.99 -9.71 1.73
CA THR A 56 6.92 -10.41 2.63
C THR A 56 8.20 -9.64 2.97
N PRO A 57 8.82 -8.82 2.10
CA PRO A 57 9.99 -8.04 2.49
C PRO A 57 9.73 -7.06 3.64
N PHE A 58 8.49 -6.63 3.87
CA PHE A 58 8.17 -5.75 5.00
C PHE A 58 8.37 -6.42 6.37
N PHE A 59 8.41 -7.75 6.45
CA PHE A 59 8.78 -8.44 7.69
C PHE A 59 10.20 -8.10 8.17
N LEU A 60 11.07 -7.59 7.29
CA LEU A 60 12.39 -7.08 7.67
C LEU A 60 12.30 -5.81 8.52
N GLY A 61 11.17 -5.09 8.53
CA GLY A 61 11.00 -3.85 9.28
C GLY A 61 11.11 -4.04 10.80
N ALA A 62 10.50 -5.09 11.35
CA ALA A 62 10.54 -5.37 12.79
C ALA A 62 11.97 -5.61 13.33
N PRO A 63 12.78 -6.52 12.75
CA PRO A 63 14.17 -6.64 13.16
C PRO A 63 14.96 -5.37 12.87
N LEU A 64 14.67 -4.64 11.78
CA LEU A 64 15.35 -3.38 11.48
C LEU A 64 15.19 -2.36 12.61
N MET A 65 13.96 -2.17 13.10
CA MET A 65 13.68 -1.24 14.20
C MET A 65 14.42 -1.62 15.48
N ALA A 66 14.66 -2.91 15.72
CA ALA A 66 15.41 -3.37 16.88
C ALA A 66 16.91 -3.05 16.80
N VAL A 67 17.50 -3.00 15.59
CA VAL A 67 18.92 -2.66 15.38
C VAL A 67 19.17 -1.16 15.12
N THR A 68 18.17 -0.39 14.72
CA THR A 68 18.31 1.03 14.36
C THR A 68 17.97 2.01 15.51
N SER A 69 17.93 1.56 16.76
CA SER A 69 17.60 2.40 17.92
C SER A 69 18.70 3.42 18.33
N GLY A 70 19.66 3.74 17.46
CA GLY A 70 20.76 4.69 17.69
C GLY A 70 20.50 6.08 17.09
N GLY A 71 21.42 7.05 17.26
CA GLY A 71 21.30 8.43 16.75
C GLY A 71 21.31 8.58 15.21
N ILE A 72 21.51 9.80 14.68
CA ILE A 72 21.30 10.19 13.25
C ILE A 72 21.77 9.19 12.18
N ALA A 73 22.91 8.50 12.37
CA ALA A 73 23.41 7.49 11.44
C ALA A 73 22.45 6.28 11.26
N SER A 74 21.71 5.91 12.31
CA SER A 74 20.72 4.84 12.26
C SER A 74 19.51 5.22 11.39
N HIS A 75 19.10 6.49 11.41
CA HIS A 75 17.97 6.99 10.65
C HIS A 75 18.27 6.95 9.16
N LEU A 76 19.47 7.34 8.75
CA LEU A 76 19.92 7.25 7.35
C LEU A 76 19.94 5.80 6.87
N LEU A 77 20.47 4.88 7.69
CA LEU A 77 20.51 3.45 7.36
C LEU A 77 19.10 2.85 7.28
N SER A 78 18.23 3.15 8.24
CA SER A 78 16.83 2.72 8.25
C SER A 78 16.07 3.23 7.04
N SER A 79 16.34 4.47 6.62
CA SER A 79 15.71 5.08 5.44
C SER A 79 16.18 4.41 4.15
N ALA A 80 17.48 4.15 4.02
CA ALA A 80 18.04 3.48 2.85
C ALA A 80 17.48 2.05 2.69
N ILE A 81 17.41 1.29 3.77
CA ILE A 81 16.85 -0.07 3.76
C ILE A 81 15.34 -0.03 3.53
N GLY A 82 14.63 0.92 4.13
CA GLY A 82 13.20 1.13 3.90
C GLY A 82 12.90 1.42 2.43
N PHE A 83 13.71 2.28 1.80
CA PHE A 83 13.60 2.58 0.37
C PHE A 83 13.89 1.35 -0.52
N ALA A 84 14.97 0.62 -0.22
CA ALA A 84 15.30 -0.61 -0.95
C ALA A 84 14.18 -1.67 -0.83
N THR A 85 13.62 -1.82 0.38
CA THR A 85 12.49 -2.71 0.65
C THR A 85 11.25 -2.28 -0.11
N ALA A 86 10.95 -0.98 -0.17
CA ALA A 86 9.81 -0.44 -0.91
C ALA A 86 9.92 -0.74 -2.42
N ILE A 87 11.11 -0.54 -3.03
CA ILE A 87 11.34 -0.91 -4.43
C ILE A 87 11.14 -2.41 -4.63
N TRP A 88 11.70 -3.23 -3.74
CA TRP A 88 11.57 -4.68 -3.82
C TRP A 88 10.10 -5.12 -3.78
N VAL A 89 9.32 -4.60 -2.82
CA VAL A 89 7.89 -4.86 -2.72
C VAL A 89 7.16 -4.41 -3.98
N ALA A 90 7.44 -3.21 -4.49
CA ALA A 90 6.79 -2.70 -5.70
C ALA A 90 7.03 -3.63 -6.91
N VAL A 91 8.26 -4.11 -7.09
CA VAL A 91 8.60 -5.07 -8.15
C VAL A 91 7.84 -6.39 -7.94
N LEU A 92 7.80 -6.91 -6.72
CA LEU A 92 7.06 -8.14 -6.42
C LEU A 92 5.55 -7.99 -6.63
N GLN A 93 4.97 -6.83 -6.32
CA GLN A 93 3.56 -6.57 -6.56
C GLN A 93 3.25 -6.54 -8.06
N ILE A 94 4.11 -5.93 -8.88
CA ILE A 94 3.97 -5.95 -10.35
C ILE A 94 4.04 -7.38 -10.88
N ILE A 95 4.99 -8.19 -10.38
CA ILE A 95 5.09 -9.62 -10.76
C ILE A 95 3.83 -10.38 -10.31
N ALA A 96 3.34 -10.16 -9.09
CA ALA A 96 2.13 -10.79 -8.59
C ALA A 96 0.90 -10.44 -9.44
N ILE A 97 0.76 -9.19 -9.87
CA ILE A 97 -0.31 -8.76 -10.78
C ILE A 97 -0.15 -9.47 -12.13
N ARG A 98 1.05 -9.48 -12.70
CA ARG A 98 1.36 -10.12 -13.99
C ARG A 98 1.00 -11.60 -13.97
N GLU A 99 1.50 -12.34 -12.98
CA GLU A 99 1.31 -13.79 -12.88
C GLU A 99 -0.12 -14.15 -12.50
N SER A 100 -0.73 -13.43 -11.55
CA SER A 100 -2.09 -13.74 -11.13
C SER A 100 -3.10 -13.48 -12.25
N GLN A 101 -2.88 -12.45 -13.08
CA GLN A 101 -3.81 -12.05 -14.14
C GLN A 101 -3.41 -12.53 -15.54
N GLN A 102 -2.22 -13.12 -15.70
CA GLN A 102 -1.69 -13.60 -16.97
C GLN A 102 -1.67 -12.50 -18.04
N ILE A 103 -1.27 -11.29 -17.65
CA ILE A 103 -1.17 -10.12 -18.54
C ILE A 103 0.29 -9.80 -18.90
N SER A 104 0.48 -8.93 -19.90
CA SER A 104 1.82 -8.46 -20.27
C SER A 104 2.47 -7.65 -19.14
N THR A 105 3.80 -7.59 -19.12
CA THR A 105 4.55 -6.80 -18.13
C THR A 105 4.15 -5.33 -18.16
N GLY A 106 3.95 -4.75 -19.35
CA GLY A 106 3.46 -3.38 -19.50
C GLY A 106 2.06 -3.19 -18.92
N GLY A 107 1.14 -4.13 -19.15
CA GLY A 107 -0.20 -4.10 -18.56
C GLY A 107 -0.17 -4.20 -17.03
N ALA A 108 0.72 -5.01 -16.46
CA ALA A 108 0.90 -5.14 -15.02
C ALA A 108 1.45 -3.86 -14.38
N ILE A 109 2.45 -3.22 -14.99
CA ILE A 109 2.99 -1.93 -14.54
C ILE A 109 1.90 -0.87 -14.54
N VAL A 110 1.11 -0.78 -15.61
CA VAL A 110 0.03 0.20 -15.71
C VAL A 110 -1.08 -0.09 -14.69
N THR A 111 -1.44 -1.35 -14.48
CA THR A 111 -2.39 -1.78 -13.44
C THR A 111 -1.93 -1.40 -12.04
N PHE A 112 -0.62 -1.47 -11.76
CA PHE A 112 -0.03 -1.06 -10.50
C PHE A 112 -0.04 0.47 -10.31
N ILE A 113 0.30 1.24 -11.36
CA ILE A 113 0.48 2.70 -11.26
C ILE A 113 -0.85 3.47 -11.29
N ILE A 114 -1.81 3.06 -12.13
CA ILE A 114 -3.05 3.81 -12.37
C ILE A 114 -3.84 4.11 -11.07
N PRO A 115 -4.06 3.14 -10.17
CA PRO A 115 -4.79 3.41 -8.92
C PRO A 115 -4.13 4.49 -8.07
N GLY A 116 -2.79 4.51 -8.01
CA GLY A 116 -2.03 5.52 -7.29
C GLY A 116 -2.22 6.92 -7.90
N ILE A 117 -2.15 7.04 -9.23
CA ILE A 117 -2.38 8.31 -9.94
C ILE A 117 -3.82 8.80 -9.72
N LEU A 118 -4.81 7.91 -9.82
CA LEU A 118 -6.22 8.24 -9.61
C LEU A 118 -6.47 8.76 -8.19
N LEU A 119 -5.94 8.08 -7.17
CA LEU A 119 -6.06 8.53 -5.78
C LEU A 119 -5.39 9.89 -5.58
N PHE A 120 -4.21 10.11 -6.16
CA PHE A 120 -3.53 11.40 -6.11
C PHE A 120 -4.37 12.52 -6.75
N LEU A 121 -4.97 12.28 -7.92
CA LEU A 121 -5.81 13.26 -8.59
C LEU A 121 -7.10 13.57 -7.81
N ILE A 122 -7.75 12.54 -7.26
CA ILE A 122 -8.95 12.70 -6.42
C ILE A 122 -8.61 13.54 -5.18
N PHE A 123 -7.49 13.23 -4.52
CA PHE A 123 -7.02 13.97 -3.36
C PHE A 123 -6.70 15.43 -3.70
N PHE A 124 -5.99 15.67 -4.82
CA PHE A 124 -5.68 17.02 -5.29
C PHE A 124 -6.96 17.82 -5.61
N PHE A 125 -7.93 17.21 -6.30
CA PHE A 125 -9.21 17.84 -6.57
C PHE A 125 -9.98 18.19 -5.28
N PHE A 126 -9.97 17.30 -4.29
CA PHE A 126 -10.61 17.55 -3.00
C PHE A 126 -10.00 18.75 -2.28
N ILE A 127 -8.67 18.88 -2.28
CA ILE A 127 -7.97 20.05 -1.72
C ILE A 127 -8.42 21.33 -2.42
N LEU A 128 -8.47 21.34 -3.75
CA LEU A 128 -8.91 22.52 -4.52
C LEU A 128 -10.35 22.89 -4.21
N LEU A 129 -11.23 21.90 -4.07
CA LEU A 129 -12.64 22.11 -3.73
C LEU A 129 -12.78 22.74 -2.34
N VAL A 130 -12.08 22.20 -1.34
CA VAL A 130 -12.09 22.77 0.02
C VAL A 130 -11.52 24.18 0.03
N ALA A 131 -10.41 24.43 -0.67
CA ALA A 131 -9.82 25.75 -0.78
C ALA A 131 -10.78 26.76 -1.42
N ALA A 132 -11.46 26.38 -2.51
CA ALA A 132 -12.45 27.22 -3.18
C ALA A 132 -13.63 27.54 -2.25
N LEU A 133 -14.14 26.56 -1.50
CA LEU A 133 -15.22 26.79 -0.54
C LEU A 133 -14.82 27.73 0.60
N ILE A 134 -13.60 27.62 1.11
CA ILE A 134 -13.06 28.53 2.12
C ILE A 134 -12.97 29.96 1.56
N LEU A 135 -12.47 30.12 0.32
CA LEU A 135 -12.37 31.42 -0.34
C LEU A 135 -13.74 32.06 -0.63
N MET A 136 -14.77 31.26 -0.90
CA MET A 136 -16.14 31.76 -1.09
C MET A 136 -16.85 32.11 0.24
N ALA A 137 -16.40 31.52 1.35
CA ALA A 137 -16.96 31.76 2.68
C ALA A 137 -16.27 32.90 3.45
N ALA A 138 -15.11 33.38 2.97
CA ALA A 138 -14.36 34.51 3.51
C ALA A 138 -14.77 35.83 2.84
#